data_AF-A0A2E8F0L8-F1
#
_entry.id   AF-A0A2E8F0L8-F1
#
_cell.length_a   1.000
_cell.length_b   1.000
_cell.length_c   1.000
_cell.angle_alpha   90.00
_cell.angle_beta   90.00
_cell.angle_gamma   90.00
#
_symmetry.space_group_name_H-M   'P 1'
#
loop_
_entity.id
_entity.type
_entity.pdbx_description
1 polymer ?
#
loop_
_entity_poly.entity_id
_entity_poly.type
_entity_poly.pdbx_seq_one_letter_code
_entity_poly.pdbx_strand_id
1 'polypeptide(L)' 'MQRKFSINQEVRVKTSEGTYREPPNDVKGATGKIAEQCIADWLEKSEIVPMETPRSYYVEISENHTVLIGEDWLEPV' A
#
# COMPACT_ATOMS: atom_id res chain seq x y z
N MET A 1 6.30 11.83 -10.35
CA MET A 1 6.46 11.58 -8.90
C MET A 1 6.88 10.13 -8.70
N GLN A 2 7.95 9.88 -7.96
CA GLN A 2 8.54 8.53 -7.85
C GLN A 2 7.78 7.72 -6.79
N ARG A 3 7.33 6.51 -7.12
CA ARG A 3 6.75 5.59 -6.12
C ARG A 3 7.89 5.14 -5.19
N LYS A 4 7.66 5.16 -3.87
CA LYS A 4 8.65 4.74 -2.84
C LYS A 4 8.87 3.22 -2.84
N PHE A 5 7.82 2.47 -3.20
CA PHE A 5 7.84 1.02 -3.35
C PHE A 5 7.51 0.62 -4.79
N SER A 6 8.17 -0.41 -5.30
CA SER A 6 7.94 -0.99 -6.63
C SER A 6 6.78 -2.00 -6.60
N ILE A 7 6.12 -2.19 -7.73
CA ILE A 7 5.13 -3.28 -7.88
C ILE A 7 5.86 -4.62 -7.72
N ASN A 8 5.21 -5.60 -7.09
CA ASN A 8 5.79 -6.89 -6.69
C ASN A 8 6.93 -6.80 -5.65
N GLN A 9 7.21 -5.61 -5.09
CA GLN A 9 8.17 -5.47 -4.00
C GLN A 9 7.59 -6.07 -2.72
N GLU A 10 8.41 -6.82 -2.00
CA GLU A 10 8.05 -7.33 -0.68
C GLU A 10 8.14 -6.20 0.34
N VAL A 11 7.07 -6.04 1.11
CA VAL A 11 6.94 -5.02 2.16
C VAL A 11 6.34 -5.66 3.40
N ARG A 12 6.76 -5.17 4.55
CA ARG A 12 6.17 -5.54 5.82
C ARG A 12 5.26 -4.43 6.32
N VAL A 13 4.13 -4.84 6.87
CA VAL A 13 3.18 -3.94 7.51
C VAL A 13 3.63 -3.74 8.95
N LYS A 14 3.86 -2.49 9.34
CA LYS A 14 4.18 -2.10 10.71
C LYS A 14 3.01 -2.40 11.65
N THR A 15 3.31 -2.67 12.92
CA THR A 15 2.29 -2.96 13.94
C THR A 15 1.78 -1.73 14.68
N SER A 16 2.54 -0.63 14.70
CA SER A 16 2.19 0.58 15.47
C SER A 16 2.76 1.88 14.91
N GLU A 17 3.21 1.89 13.66
CA GLU A 17 3.87 3.06 13.06
C GLU A 17 3.07 3.52 11.83
N GLY A 18 1.96 4.19 12.10
CA GLY A 18 1.47 5.15 11.14
C GLY A 18 0.20 5.87 11.59
N THR A 19 -0.03 7.05 11.00
CA THR A 19 -1.20 7.88 11.32
C THR A 19 -2.25 7.86 10.20
N TYR A 20 -1.82 7.52 8.98
CA TYR A 20 -2.66 7.59 7.79
C TYR A 20 -3.02 6.21 7.26
N ARG A 21 -4.32 5.95 7.09
CA ARG A 21 -4.91 4.72 6.54
C ARG A 21 -4.36 3.45 7.22
N GLU A 22 -4.74 3.32 8.50
CA GLU A 22 -4.36 2.20 9.35
C GLU A 22 -4.74 0.84 8.70
N PRO A 23 -3.78 -0.10 8.60
CA PRO A 23 -4.05 -1.45 8.12
C PRO A 23 -4.96 -2.22 9.10
N PRO A 24 -5.76 -3.18 8.62
CA PRO A 24 -6.54 -4.04 9.50
C PRO A 24 -5.63 -4.79 10.49
N ASN A 25 -6.09 -5.01 11.73
CA ASN A 25 -5.26 -5.67 12.75
C ASN A 25 -4.79 -7.08 12.34
N ASP A 26 -5.50 -7.73 11.42
CA ASP A 26 -5.17 -9.05 10.88
C ASP A 26 -3.86 -9.05 10.06
N VAL A 27 -3.52 -7.91 9.44
CA VAL A 27 -2.33 -7.78 8.57
C VAL A 27 -1.19 -7.00 9.23
N LYS A 28 -1.40 -6.46 10.44
CA LYS A 28 -0.35 -5.74 11.19
C LYS A 28 0.78 -6.70 11.55
N GLY A 29 1.99 -6.37 11.16
CA GLY A 29 3.17 -7.23 11.36
C GLY A 29 3.35 -8.30 10.28
N ALA A 30 2.38 -8.46 9.38
CA ALA A 30 2.45 -9.40 8.27
C ALA A 30 3.33 -8.85 7.14
N THR A 31 3.93 -9.77 6.38
CA THR A 31 4.66 -9.45 5.16
C THR A 31 3.75 -9.72 3.97
N GLY A 32 3.77 -8.82 3.01
CA GLY A 32 3.08 -9.00 1.74
C GLY A 32 3.84 -8.38 0.60
N LYS A 33 3.23 -8.39 -0.59
CA LYS A 33 3.82 -7.81 -1.79
C LYS A 33 2.98 -6.66 -2.27
N ILE A 34 3.61 -5.62 -2.80
CA ILE A 34 2.89 -4.52 -3.43
C ILE A 34 2.16 -5.08 -4.64
N ALA A 35 0.84 -5.15 -4.53
CA ALA A 35 -0.03 -5.61 -5.60
C ALA A 35 0.04 -4.65 -6.78
N GLU A 36 -0.12 -5.19 -7.98
CA GLU A 36 -0.20 -4.39 -9.19
C GLU A 36 -1.47 -3.54 -9.16
N GLN A 37 -1.31 -2.23 -8.92
CA GLN A 37 -2.44 -1.31 -8.76
C GLN A 37 -3.07 -0.98 -10.11
N CYS A 38 -3.84 -1.91 -10.66
CA CYS A 38 -4.55 -1.72 -11.93
C CYS A 38 -5.57 -0.55 -11.85
N ILE A 39 -6.13 -0.29 -10.66
CA ILE A 39 -7.10 0.80 -10.41
C ILE A 39 -6.40 2.16 -10.24
N ALA A 40 -5.23 2.19 -9.58
CA ALA A 40 -4.49 3.45 -9.39
C ALA A 40 -3.90 3.97 -10.71
N ASP A 41 -3.53 3.09 -11.64
CA ASP A 41 -3.09 3.52 -12.98
C ASP A 41 -4.22 4.21 -13.76
N TRP A 42 -5.45 3.67 -13.68
CA TRP A 42 -6.63 4.29 -14.29
C TRP A 42 -7.01 5.63 -13.64
N LEU A 43 -6.89 5.72 -12.31
CA LEU A 43 -7.18 6.94 -11.54
C LEU A 43 -6.10 8.02 -11.66
N GLU A 44 -4.81 7.66 -11.67
CA GLU A 44 -3.69 8.57 -11.95
C GLU A 44 -3.82 9.17 -13.36
N LYS A 45 -4.34 8.40 -14.32
CA LYS A 45 -4.61 8.87 -15.68
C LYS A 45 -5.88 9.74 -15.79
N SER A 46 -6.75 9.69 -14.79
CA SER A 46 -8.04 10.38 -14.83
C SER A 46 -7.98 11.83 -14.36
N GLU A 47 -6.89 12.28 -13.71
CA GLU A 47 -6.79 13.63 -13.08
C GLU A 47 -7.90 13.96 -12.04
N ILE A 48 -8.84 13.03 -11.80
CA ILE A 48 -10.03 13.23 -10.95
C ILE A 48 -9.70 13.19 -9.46
N VAL A 49 -8.61 12.52 -9.07
CA VAL A 49 -8.26 12.36 -7.66
C VAL A 49 -6.90 13.02 -7.41
N PRO A 50 -6.84 14.07 -6.56
CA PRO A 50 -5.57 14.65 -6.17
C PRO A 50 -4.72 13.53 -5.57
N MET A 51 -3.43 13.51 -5.92
CA MET A 51 -2.48 12.57 -5.33
C MET A 51 -2.46 12.80 -3.82
N GLU A 52 -3.28 12.06 -3.08
CA GLU A 52 -3.34 12.15 -1.63
C GLU A 52 -1.96 11.72 -1.12
N THR A 53 -1.21 12.70 -0.60
CA THR A 53 -0.07 12.48 0.27
C THR A 53 -0.61 12.45 1.70
N PRO A 54 -0.47 11.34 2.44
CA PRO A 54 0.39 10.17 2.16
C PRO A 54 -0.19 9.19 1.12
N ARG A 55 0.68 8.64 0.26
CA ARG A 55 0.26 7.64 -0.72
C ARG A 55 -0.21 6.37 -0.01
N SER A 56 -1.18 5.69 -0.60
CA SER A 56 -1.59 4.35 -0.17
C SER A 56 -1.10 3.31 -1.17
N TYR A 57 -0.76 2.13 -0.68
CA TYR A 57 -0.35 0.99 -1.49
C TYR A 57 -1.26 -0.19 -1.20
N TYR A 58 -1.67 -0.87 -2.27
CA TYR A 58 -2.30 -2.17 -2.14
C TYR A 58 -1.22 -3.21 -1.85
N VAL A 59 -1.32 -3.86 -0.69
CA VAL A 59 -0.43 -4.94 -0.27
C VAL A 59 -1.22 -6.24 -0.30
N GLU A 60 -0.76 -7.16 -1.13
CA GLU A 60 -1.23 -8.53 -1.17
C GLU A 60 -0.48 -9.34 -0.11
N ILE A 61 -1.20 -9.68 0.96
CA ILE A 61 -0.68 -10.52 2.04
C ILE A 61 -0.84 -12.00 1.65
N SER A 62 -1.92 -12.33 0.94
CA SER A 62 -2.26 -13.66 0.43
C SER A 62 -3.05 -13.55 -0.89
N GLU A 63 -3.17 -14.64 -1.66
CA GLU A 63 -3.84 -14.68 -2.98
C GLU A 63 -5.28 -14.12 -3.00
N ASN A 64 -5.98 -14.07 -1.87
CA ASN A 64 -7.31 -13.47 -1.74
C ASN A 64 -7.38 -12.33 -0.70
N HIS A 65 -6.23 -11.86 -0.21
CA HIS A 65 -6.15 -10.89 0.86
C HIS A 65 -5.26 -9.72 0.43
N THR A 66 -5.86 -8.80 -0.35
CA THR A 66 -5.25 -7.53 -0.73
C THR A 66 -5.85 -6.41 0.11
N VAL A 67 -4.99 -5.65 0.77
CA VAL A 67 -5.37 -4.60 1.70
C VAL A 67 -4.72 -3.29 1.30
N LEU A 68 -5.43 -2.20 1.49
CA LEU A 68 -4.93 -0.87 1.16
C LEU A 68 -4.34 -0.23 2.40
N ILE A 69 -3.02 -0.03 2.38
CA ILE A 69 -2.23 0.37 3.53
C ILE A 69 -1.52 1.70 3.20
N GLY A 70 -1.51 2.65 4.13
CA GLY A 70 -0.75 3.89 3.97
C GLY A 70 0.75 3.63 3.86
N GLU A 71 1.47 4.43 3.06
CA GLU A 71 2.93 4.30 2.90
C GLU A 71 3.71 4.37 4.22
N ASP A 72 3.14 5.04 5.21
CA ASP A 72 3.73 5.26 6.54
C ASP A 72 3.84 3.94 7.34
N TRP A 73 2.86 3.06 7.12
CA TRP A 73 2.73 1.75 7.72
C TRP A 73 3.53 0.66 7.00
N LEU A 74 4.20 0.97 5.88
CA LEU A 74 4.95 0.00 5.11
C LEU A 74 6.45 0.22 5.27
N GLU A 75 7.15 -0.88 5.53
CA GLU A 75 8.61 -0.92 5.54
C GLU A 75 9.12 -1.91 4.49
N PRO A 76 10.21 -1.60 3.79
CA PRO A 76 10.83 -2.58 2.89
C PRO A 76 11.44 -3.72 3.72
N VAL A 77 11.28 -4.95 3.24
CA VAL A 77 11.95 -6.15 3.78
C VAL A 77 13.30 -6.36 3.10
#